data_AF-A0A8H8RA58-F1
#
_entry.id   AF-A0A8H8RA58-F1
#
_cell.length_a   1.000
_cell.length_b   1.000
_cell.length_c   1.000
_cell.angle_alpha   90.00
_cell.angle_beta   90.00
_cell.angle_gamma   90.00
#
_symmetry.space_group_name_H-M   'P 1'
#
loop_
_entity.id
_entity.type
_entity.pdbx_description
1 polymer ?
#
loop_
_entity_poly.entity_id
_entity_poly.type
_entity_poly.pdbx_seq_one_letter_code
_entity_poly.pdbx_strand_id
1 'polypeptide(L)'
;MAAPMDERISVPIDDPNADTEWNEILRKHGVIPEKPPSPTPLIEEAILEGRRLAHENRLEGKDLDELDALEDLEDENFLEQYRQQRVSELAALTKKAVHGAVYPLSKPDYSREVTDASASGPVLVNLTSGLGTNVESRVLTELWRQAAGEFGEKLSYDFGLHNGDIVKQVVTLMTLGGVRIGMKEIDKLLIEVGAIKDNDMRVMRRRKDAEDEEEEKREKGGIRGSKQATAEDDDDDWD
;
A
#
# COMPACT_ATOMS: atom_id res chain seq x y z
N MET A 1 -26.53 -73.13 -51.47
CA MET A 1 -26.33 -72.56 -50.13
C MET A 1 -26.42 -71.05 -50.28
N ALA A 2 -27.58 -70.46 -49.97
CA ALA A 2 -27.73 -69.00 -49.99
C ALA A 2 -27.33 -68.48 -48.60
N ALA A 3 -26.42 -67.48 -48.57
CA ALA A 3 -25.98 -66.85 -47.33
C ALA A 3 -27.17 -66.11 -46.67
N PRO A 4 -27.33 -66.18 -45.35
CA PRO A 4 -28.39 -65.44 -44.66
C PRO A 4 -28.12 -63.94 -44.80
N MET A 5 -29.13 -63.21 -45.28
CA MET A 5 -29.10 -61.76 -45.43
C MET A 5 -29.04 -61.10 -44.05
N ASP A 6 -28.12 -60.16 -43.89
CA ASP A 6 -27.97 -59.33 -42.68
C ASP A 6 -29.10 -58.28 -42.66
N GLU A 7 -30.23 -58.64 -42.04
CA GLU A 7 -31.37 -57.74 -41.86
C GLU A 7 -31.01 -56.68 -40.80
N ARG A 8 -30.61 -55.49 -41.26
CA ARG A 8 -30.40 -54.33 -40.40
C ARG A 8 -31.75 -53.71 -40.04
N ILE A 9 -32.29 -54.12 -38.90
CA ILE A 9 -33.51 -53.56 -38.30
C ILE A 9 -33.20 -52.15 -37.79
N SER A 10 -33.81 -51.11 -38.37
CA SER A 10 -33.71 -49.73 -37.87
C SER A 10 -34.74 -49.49 -36.78
N VAL A 11 -34.31 -49.43 -35.53
CA VAL A 11 -35.17 -49.12 -34.38
C VAL A 11 -35.32 -47.59 -34.27
N PRO A 12 -36.54 -47.04 -34.18
CA PRO A 12 -36.76 -45.61 -33.98
C PRO A 12 -36.16 -45.16 -32.64
N ILE A 13 -35.39 -44.06 -32.65
CA ILE A 13 -34.83 -43.46 -31.44
C ILE A 13 -35.89 -42.48 -30.91
N ASP A 14 -36.63 -42.89 -29.88
CA ASP A 14 -37.74 -42.09 -29.33
C ASP A 14 -37.26 -40.83 -28.57
N ASP A 15 -36.05 -40.86 -27.96
CA ASP A 15 -35.37 -39.69 -27.36
C ASP A 15 -33.85 -39.96 -27.19
N PRO A 16 -32.96 -39.17 -27.83
CA PRO A 16 -31.49 -39.33 -27.72
C PRO A 16 -30.93 -39.17 -26.29
N ASN A 17 -31.69 -38.55 -25.39
CA ASN A 17 -31.25 -38.27 -24.02
C ASN A 17 -31.89 -39.19 -22.97
N ALA A 18 -32.77 -40.11 -23.38
CA ALA A 18 -33.35 -41.10 -22.48
C ALA A 18 -32.30 -42.10 -22.00
N ASP A 19 -32.29 -42.43 -20.71
CA ASP A 19 -31.34 -43.35 -20.10
C ASP A 19 -31.90 -44.79 -20.11
N THR A 20 -32.05 -45.35 -21.31
CA THR A 20 -32.44 -46.76 -21.50
C THR A 20 -31.21 -47.64 -21.78
N GLU A 21 -31.28 -48.92 -21.42
CA GLU A 21 -30.20 -49.90 -21.68
C GLU A 21 -29.81 -49.94 -23.18
N TRP A 22 -30.77 -49.67 -24.07
CA TRP A 22 -30.55 -49.55 -25.51
C TRP A 22 -29.72 -48.31 -25.89
N ASN A 23 -30.04 -47.14 -25.34
CA ASN A 23 -29.30 -45.91 -25.63
C ASN A 23 -27.85 -45.95 -25.12
N GLU A 24 -27.58 -46.67 -24.03
CA GLU A 24 -26.24 -46.87 -23.50
C GLU A 24 -25.38 -47.78 -24.40
N ILE A 25 -25.99 -48.84 -24.96
CA ILE A 25 -25.36 -49.69 -25.99
C ILE A 25 -25.07 -48.89 -27.27
N LEU A 26 -25.98 -47.99 -27.67
CA LEU A 26 -25.80 -47.12 -28.84
C LEU A 26 -24.71 -46.06 -28.64
N ARG A 27 -24.54 -45.53 -27.42
CA ARG A 27 -23.40 -44.65 -27.05
C ARG A 27 -22.08 -45.41 -27.15
N LYS A 28 -22.02 -46.63 -26.61
CA LYS A 28 -20.82 -47.49 -26.65
C LYS A 28 -20.42 -47.92 -28.07
N HIS A 29 -21.39 -48.09 -28.97
CA HIS A 29 -21.16 -48.40 -30.38
C HIS A 29 -20.94 -47.16 -31.28
N GLY A 30 -20.95 -45.94 -30.71
CA GLY A 30 -20.63 -44.70 -31.43
C GLY A 30 -21.74 -44.18 -32.34
N VAL A 31 -22.98 -44.64 -32.15
CA VAL A 31 -24.16 -44.20 -32.92
C VAL A 31 -24.76 -42.92 -32.33
N ILE A 32 -24.63 -42.73 -31.00
CA ILE A 32 -25.05 -41.53 -30.26
C ILE A 32 -23.83 -41.01 -29.46
N PRO A 33 -23.62 -39.68 -29.32
CA PRO A 33 -22.53 -39.13 -28.51
C PRO A 33 -22.58 -39.59 -27.05
N GLU A 34 -21.42 -39.80 -26.42
CA GLU A 34 -21.34 -40.10 -24.98
C GLU A 34 -21.82 -38.91 -24.13
N LYS A 35 -22.44 -39.22 -22.99
CA LYS A 35 -22.97 -38.22 -22.06
C LYS A 35 -21.78 -37.53 -21.37
N PRO A 36 -21.81 -36.19 -21.18
CA PRO A 36 -20.76 -35.53 -20.41
C PRO A 36 -20.64 -36.18 -19.02
N PRO A 37 -19.41 -36.33 -18.49
CA PRO A 37 -19.20 -36.92 -17.17
C PRO A 37 -20.02 -36.15 -16.14
N SER A 38 -20.70 -36.87 -15.24
CA SER A 38 -21.52 -36.21 -14.23
C SER A 38 -20.63 -35.35 -13.33
N PRO A 39 -21.01 -34.09 -13.03
CA PRO A 39 -20.20 -33.17 -12.22
C PRO A 39 -20.17 -33.53 -10.72
N THR A 40 -20.86 -34.60 -10.30
CA THR A 40 -20.95 -35.12 -8.93
C THR A 40 -19.59 -35.27 -8.20
N PRO A 41 -18.54 -35.89 -8.78
CA PRO A 41 -17.25 -36.05 -8.09
C PRO A 41 -16.52 -34.71 -7.90
N LEU A 42 -16.71 -33.75 -8.81
CA LEU A 42 -16.12 -32.41 -8.71
C LEU A 42 -16.81 -31.59 -7.59
N ILE A 43 -18.13 -31.76 -7.46
CA ILE A 43 -18.93 -31.11 -6.42
C ILE A 43 -18.59 -31.68 -5.04
N GLU A 44 -18.42 -33.00 -4.93
CA GLU A 44 -18.00 -33.66 -3.68
C GLU A 44 -16.62 -33.19 -3.21
N GLU A 45 -15.65 -33.09 -4.13
CA GLU A 45 -14.31 -32.58 -3.84
C GLU A 45 -14.34 -31.12 -3.38
N ALA A 46 -15.10 -30.27 -4.08
CA ALA A 46 -15.26 -28.85 -3.71
C ALA A 46 -15.96 -28.66 -2.35
N ILE A 47 -16.95 -29.50 -2.01
CA ILE A 47 -17.60 -29.48 -0.69
C ILE A 47 -16.61 -29.88 0.41
N LEU A 48 -15.77 -30.87 0.16
CA LEU A 48 -14.77 -31.35 1.11
C LEU A 48 -13.66 -30.32 1.33
N GLU A 49 -13.21 -29.68 0.26
CA GLU A 49 -12.26 -28.56 0.30
C GLU A 49 -12.84 -27.34 1.03
N GLY A 50 -14.10 -26.97 0.74
CA GLY A 50 -14.80 -25.88 1.44
C GLY A 50 -14.95 -26.15 2.94
N ARG A 51 -15.17 -27.42 3.34
CA ARG A 51 -15.22 -27.82 4.75
C ARG A 51 -13.86 -27.65 5.45
N ARG A 52 -12.76 -27.92 4.75
CA ARG A 52 -11.40 -27.71 5.28
C ARG A 52 -11.09 -26.23 5.44
N LEU A 53 -11.36 -25.44 4.41
CA LEU A 53 -11.10 -24.00 4.42
C LEU A 53 -11.91 -23.26 5.51
N ALA A 54 -13.15 -23.69 5.73
CA ALA A 54 -13.99 -23.18 6.82
C ALA A 54 -13.46 -23.55 8.21
N HIS A 55 -12.78 -24.69 8.34
CA HIS A 55 -12.15 -25.11 9.59
C HIS A 55 -10.86 -24.32 9.87
N GLU A 56 -10.07 -24.05 8.83
CA GLU A 56 -8.81 -23.28 8.92
C GLU A 56 -9.07 -21.80 9.25
N ASN A 57 -10.08 -21.16 8.63
CA ASN A 57 -10.41 -19.73 8.87
C ASN A 57 -11.43 -19.52 10.00
N ARG A 58 -11.73 -20.55 10.79
CA ARG A 58 -12.71 -20.52 11.88
C ARG A 58 -12.41 -19.47 12.95
N LEU A 59 -11.15 -19.07 13.11
CA LEU A 59 -10.70 -18.09 14.11
C LEU A 59 -10.63 -16.66 13.54
N GLU A 60 -10.79 -16.50 12.22
CA GLU A 60 -10.79 -15.18 11.60
C GLU A 60 -12.13 -14.48 11.79
N GLY A 61 -12.10 -13.22 12.24
CA GLY A 61 -13.29 -12.37 12.36
C GLY A 61 -14.18 -12.64 13.57
N LYS A 62 -13.73 -13.46 14.54
CA LYS A 62 -14.43 -13.67 15.82
C LYS A 62 -14.09 -12.61 16.86
N ASP A 63 -15.05 -12.32 17.72
CA ASP A 63 -14.88 -11.39 18.85
C ASP A 63 -14.24 -12.09 20.06
N LEU A 64 -13.71 -11.31 21.01
CA LEU A 64 -12.98 -11.82 22.19
C LEU A 64 -13.79 -12.84 22.99
N ASP A 65 -15.09 -12.57 23.19
CA ASP A 65 -16.00 -13.44 23.93
C ASP A 65 -16.28 -14.77 23.19
N GLU A 66 -16.24 -14.76 21.84
CA GLU A 66 -16.44 -15.94 21.01
C GLU A 66 -15.19 -16.82 20.95
N LEU A 67 -14.00 -16.19 20.93
CA LEU A 67 -12.70 -16.86 21.00
C LEU A 67 -12.51 -17.59 22.33
N ASP A 68 -12.91 -16.96 23.44
CA ASP A 68 -12.87 -17.53 24.79
C ASP A 68 -13.70 -18.83 24.88
N ALA A 69 -14.90 -18.83 24.28
CA ALA A 69 -15.75 -20.03 24.23
C ALA A 69 -15.19 -21.18 23.36
N LEU A 70 -14.22 -20.89 22.47
CA LEU A 70 -13.56 -21.87 21.63
C LEU A 70 -12.23 -22.34 22.22
N GLU A 71 -11.67 -21.63 23.20
CA GLU A 71 -10.43 -22.00 23.89
C GLU A 71 -10.54 -23.39 24.53
N ASP A 72 -11.71 -23.72 25.09
CA ASP A 72 -11.99 -25.02 25.71
C ASP A 72 -12.24 -26.17 24.71
N LEU A 73 -12.49 -25.86 23.43
CA LEU A 73 -12.86 -26.84 22.39
C LEU A 73 -11.71 -27.18 21.43
N GLU A 74 -10.67 -26.35 21.38
CA GLU A 74 -9.54 -26.53 20.49
C GLU A 74 -8.35 -27.19 21.18
N ASP A 75 -7.68 -28.10 20.45
CA ASP A 75 -6.44 -28.70 20.94
C ASP A 75 -5.35 -27.63 21.12
N GLU A 76 -4.63 -27.68 22.24
CA GLU A 76 -3.53 -26.73 22.57
C GLU A 76 -2.52 -26.56 21.43
N ASN A 77 -2.27 -27.64 20.67
CA ASN A 77 -1.35 -27.65 19.54
C ASN A 77 -1.84 -26.82 18.33
N PHE A 78 -3.15 -26.71 18.10
CA PHE A 78 -3.74 -25.87 17.06
C PHE A 78 -3.67 -24.38 17.43
N LEU A 79 -3.99 -24.06 18.69
CA LEU A 79 -3.87 -22.71 19.24
C LEU A 79 -2.42 -22.20 19.22
N GLU A 80 -1.46 -23.06 19.55
CA GLU A 80 -0.03 -22.71 19.47
C GLU A 80 0.41 -22.43 18.03
N GLN A 81 0.01 -23.24 17.05
CA GLN A 81 0.32 -23.01 15.64
C GLN A 81 -0.30 -21.71 15.12
N TYR A 82 -1.57 -21.45 15.43
CA TYR A 82 -2.24 -20.21 15.03
C TYR A 82 -1.60 -18.98 15.68
N ARG A 83 -1.26 -19.06 16.98
CA ARG A 83 -0.54 -18.00 17.68
C ARG A 83 0.83 -17.74 17.05
N GLN A 84 1.59 -18.79 16.76
CA GLN A 84 2.89 -18.66 16.08
C GLN A 84 2.74 -18.04 14.69
N GLN A 85 1.73 -18.46 13.91
CA GLN A 85 1.45 -17.93 12.59
C GLN A 85 1.10 -16.44 12.64
N ARG A 86 0.16 -16.03 13.51
CA ARG A 86 -0.22 -14.63 13.68
C ARG A 86 0.92 -13.75 14.21
N VAL A 87 1.73 -14.28 15.14
CA VAL A 87 2.94 -13.58 15.62
C VAL A 87 3.96 -13.43 14.50
N SER A 88 4.12 -14.44 13.63
CA SER A 88 5.03 -14.37 12.49
C SER A 88 4.57 -13.37 11.42
N GLU A 89 3.26 -13.28 11.16
CA GLU A 89 2.65 -12.31 10.25
C GLU A 89 2.81 -10.88 10.78
N LEU A 90 2.52 -10.66 12.07
CA LEU A 90 2.76 -9.39 12.75
C LEU A 90 4.25 -9.03 12.78
N ALA A 91 5.13 -10.02 13.04
CA ALA A 91 6.57 -9.82 13.00
C ALA A 91 7.06 -9.47 11.59
N ALA A 92 6.50 -10.09 10.54
CA ALA A 92 6.84 -9.78 9.15
C ALA A 92 6.37 -8.37 8.74
N LEU A 93 5.17 -7.96 9.18
CA LEU A 93 4.63 -6.61 8.93
C LEU A 93 5.41 -5.53 9.69
N THR A 94 5.76 -5.76 10.94
CA THR A 94 6.57 -4.82 11.74
C THR A 94 8.02 -4.74 11.25
N LYS A 95 8.59 -5.86 10.81
CA LYS A 95 9.93 -5.91 10.19
C LYS A 95 9.97 -5.25 8.81
N LYS A 96 8.83 -4.96 8.19
CA LYS A 96 8.73 -4.18 6.93
C LYS A 96 8.96 -2.69 7.16
N ALA A 97 8.73 -2.17 8.37
CA ALA A 97 9.12 -0.81 8.78
C ALA A 97 10.60 -0.79 9.18
N VAL A 98 11.50 -1.09 8.24
CA VAL A 98 12.96 -1.09 8.48
C VAL A 98 13.47 0.33 8.77
N HIS A 99 12.75 1.36 8.29
CA HIS A 99 13.12 2.77 8.40
C HIS A 99 11.99 3.57 9.05
N GLY A 100 12.33 4.68 9.70
CA GLY A 100 11.40 5.44 10.53
C GLY A 100 12.05 6.44 11.49
N ALA A 101 13.37 6.32 11.66
CA ALA A 101 14.17 7.21 12.49
C ALA A 101 15.46 7.63 11.77
N VAL A 102 16.05 8.72 12.24
CA VAL A 102 17.35 9.21 11.77
C VAL A 102 18.44 8.69 12.70
N TYR A 103 19.39 7.93 12.16
CA TYR A 103 20.49 7.36 12.91
C TYR A 103 21.77 8.20 12.76
N PRO A 104 22.57 8.36 13.83
CA PRO A 104 23.88 9.00 13.73
C PRO A 104 24.81 8.12 12.90
N LEU A 105 25.44 8.71 11.88
CA LEU A 105 26.36 8.01 10.99
C LEU A 105 27.81 8.37 11.32
N SER A 106 28.65 7.35 11.48
CA SER A 106 30.09 7.52 11.66
C SER A 106 30.83 7.36 10.32
N LYS A 107 32.04 7.95 10.21
CA LYS A 107 32.86 7.80 9.00
C LYS A 107 33.17 6.35 8.61
N PRO A 108 33.58 5.44 9.53
CA PRO A 108 33.83 4.05 9.17
C PRO A 108 32.57 3.28 8.73
N ASP A 109 31.39 3.68 9.21
CA ASP A 109 30.12 3.02 8.85
C ASP A 109 29.55 3.51 7.52
N TYR A 110 30.03 4.63 6.96
CA TYR A 110 29.51 5.25 5.74
C TYR A 110 29.45 4.27 4.55
N SER A 111 30.50 3.47 4.33
CA SER A 111 30.52 2.52 3.20
C SER A 111 29.37 1.52 3.30
N ARG A 112 29.14 0.96 4.48
CA ARG A 112 28.12 -0.07 4.69
C ARG A 112 26.71 0.51 4.72
N GLU A 113 26.53 1.64 5.39
CA GLU A 113 25.19 2.20 5.65
C GLU A 113 24.70 3.17 4.59
N VAL A 114 25.60 3.67 3.73
CA VAL A 114 25.25 4.56 2.62
C VAL A 114 25.53 3.89 1.29
N THR A 115 26.77 3.48 1.04
CA THR A 115 27.16 2.94 -0.28
C THR A 115 26.50 1.60 -0.54
N ASP A 116 26.67 0.61 0.35
CA ASP A 116 26.08 -0.72 0.16
C ASP A 116 24.55 -0.67 0.28
N ALA A 117 24.02 0.12 1.22
CA ALA A 117 22.59 0.31 1.40
C ALA A 117 21.89 1.00 0.20
N SER A 118 22.60 1.84 -0.56
CA SER A 118 22.04 2.52 -1.74
C SER A 118 21.60 1.57 -2.85
N ALA A 119 22.14 0.34 -2.88
CA ALA A 119 21.66 -0.70 -3.79
C ALA A 119 20.23 -1.15 -3.47
N SER A 120 19.80 -1.05 -2.21
CA SER A 120 18.44 -1.40 -1.83
C SER A 120 17.45 -0.27 -2.09
N GLY A 121 17.87 1.00 -2.03
CA GLY A 121 16.96 2.11 -2.27
C GLY A 121 17.60 3.47 -2.02
N PRO A 122 16.82 4.57 -2.12
CA PRO A 122 17.34 5.90 -1.91
C PRO A 122 17.79 6.09 -0.45
N VAL A 123 19.09 6.33 -0.26
CA VAL A 123 19.66 6.69 1.04
C VAL A 123 19.85 8.19 1.10
N LEU A 124 19.28 8.82 2.13
CA LEU A 124 19.51 10.23 2.40
C LEU A 124 20.53 10.35 3.53
N VAL A 125 21.57 11.16 3.32
CA VAL A 125 22.53 11.55 4.38
C VAL A 125 22.41 13.04 4.72
N ASN A 126 22.24 13.36 6.00
CA ASN A 126 22.27 14.73 6.52
C ASN A 126 23.60 15.00 7.21
N LEU A 127 24.51 15.70 6.53
CA LEU A 127 25.80 16.10 7.07
C LEU A 127 25.65 17.43 7.82
N THR A 128 25.80 17.39 9.14
CA THR A 128 25.70 18.59 10.00
C THR A 128 27.02 18.86 10.71
N SER A 129 27.26 20.13 11.05
CA SER A 129 28.37 20.51 11.92
C SER A 129 28.10 20.06 13.36
N GLY A 130 29.00 19.23 13.92
CA GLY A 130 28.83 18.60 15.23
C GLY A 130 28.81 19.56 16.43
N LEU A 131 29.14 20.85 16.24
CA LEU A 131 29.15 21.85 17.32
C LEU A 131 27.75 22.37 17.67
N GLY A 132 26.70 22.06 16.88
CA GLY A 132 25.31 22.42 17.18
C GLY A 132 24.99 23.92 17.23
N THR A 133 25.98 24.78 16.98
CA THR A 133 25.84 26.25 16.96
C THR A 133 25.16 26.76 15.70
N ASN A 134 25.12 25.93 14.64
CA ASN A 134 24.44 26.29 13.40
C ASN A 134 22.94 26.03 13.52
N VAL A 135 22.16 27.12 13.50
CA VAL A 135 20.69 27.08 13.55
C VAL A 135 20.12 26.33 12.34
N GLU A 136 20.70 26.48 11.16
CA GLU A 136 20.29 25.78 9.93
C GLU A 136 20.37 24.27 10.09
N SER A 137 21.50 23.78 10.62
CA SER A 137 21.70 22.34 10.89
C SER A 137 20.66 21.78 11.87
N ARG A 138 20.29 22.56 12.90
CA ARG A 138 19.28 22.15 13.88
C ARG A 138 17.89 22.05 13.24
N VAL A 139 17.49 23.08 12.50
CA VAL A 139 16.18 23.10 11.80
C VAL A 139 16.09 21.92 10.82
N LEU A 140 17.13 21.70 10.02
CA LEU A 140 17.15 20.60 9.05
C LEU A 140 17.09 19.23 9.74
N THR A 141 17.78 19.06 10.87
CA THR A 141 17.77 17.80 11.63
C THR A 141 16.37 17.46 12.16
N GLU A 142 15.65 18.46 12.67
CA GLU A 142 14.29 18.25 13.17
C GLU A 142 13.32 17.90 12.03
N LEU A 143 13.41 18.61 10.90
CA LEU A 143 12.60 18.30 9.72
C LEU A 143 12.90 16.89 9.18
N TRP A 144 14.15 16.46 9.23
CA TRP A 144 14.55 15.10 8.85
C TRP A 144 13.98 14.02 9.75
N ARG A 145 13.93 14.25 11.06
CA ARG A 145 13.30 13.33 12.01
C ARG A 145 11.80 13.21 11.75
N GLN A 146 11.15 14.34 11.50
CA GLN A 146 9.74 14.34 11.12
C GLN A 146 9.52 13.58 9.81
N ALA A 147 10.32 13.84 8.77
CA ALA A 147 10.24 13.15 7.50
C ALA A 147 10.48 11.64 7.64
N ALA A 148 11.44 11.22 8.47
CA ALA A 148 11.69 9.81 8.74
C ALA A 148 10.48 9.13 9.40
N GLY A 149 9.87 9.78 10.40
CA GLY A 149 8.67 9.25 11.07
C GLY A 149 7.45 9.20 10.15
N GLU A 150 7.31 10.16 9.24
CA GLU A 150 6.23 10.15 8.26
C GLU A 150 6.48 9.11 7.15
N PHE A 151 7.64 9.12 6.50
CA PHE A 151 7.89 8.36 5.26
C PHE A 151 8.65 7.03 5.43
N GLY A 152 9.03 6.65 6.65
CA GLY A 152 9.86 5.46 6.93
C GLY A 152 9.32 4.14 6.38
N GLU A 153 8.01 3.93 6.37
CA GLU A 153 7.39 2.69 5.88
C GLU A 153 7.34 2.60 4.34
N LYS A 154 7.49 3.72 3.62
CA LYS A 154 7.12 3.84 2.20
C LYS A 154 8.26 4.34 1.29
N LEU A 155 9.50 4.36 1.77
CA LEU A 155 10.68 4.44 0.90
C LEU A 155 10.79 3.12 0.12
N SER A 156 9.84 2.88 -0.78
CA SER A 156 9.59 1.61 -1.44
C SER A 156 10.10 1.66 -2.88
N TYR A 157 11.32 1.14 -3.06
CA TYR A 157 11.83 0.21 -4.10
C TYR A 157 11.37 0.25 -5.58
N ASP A 158 10.62 1.24 -6.06
CA ASP A 158 9.99 1.14 -7.39
C ASP A 158 10.61 2.04 -8.48
N PHE A 159 11.67 2.79 -8.17
CA PHE A 159 12.34 3.64 -9.17
C PHE A 159 13.86 3.50 -9.08
N GLY A 160 14.43 2.79 -10.04
CA GLY A 160 15.84 2.76 -10.45
C GLY A 160 16.86 2.72 -9.31
N LEU A 161 17.51 1.57 -9.10
CA LEU A 161 18.71 1.50 -8.27
C LEU A 161 19.72 2.56 -8.75
N HIS A 162 19.90 3.63 -7.98
CA HIS A 162 21.00 4.56 -8.16
C HIS A 162 22.19 3.89 -7.48
N ASN A 163 22.90 3.04 -8.23
CA ASN A 163 23.99 2.17 -7.77
C ASN A 163 25.19 2.99 -7.24
N GLY A 164 25.07 3.58 -6.05
CA GLY A 164 26.15 4.32 -5.40
C GLY A 164 26.40 5.75 -5.94
N ASP A 165 25.64 6.20 -6.94
CA ASP A 165 25.79 7.56 -7.48
C ASP A 165 25.05 8.60 -6.62
N ILE A 166 25.73 9.72 -6.36
CA ILE A 166 25.12 10.86 -5.65
C ILE A 166 24.14 11.55 -6.59
N VAL A 167 22.84 11.32 -6.36
CA VAL A 167 21.76 11.87 -7.19
C VAL A 167 21.61 13.39 -7.02
N LYS A 168 21.75 13.88 -5.78
CA LYS A 168 21.63 15.30 -5.46
C LYS A 168 22.46 15.66 -4.25
N GLN A 169 23.25 16.72 -4.37
CA GLN A 169 24.02 17.30 -3.27
C GLN A 169 23.51 18.71 -2.97
N VAL A 170 22.91 18.89 -1.79
CA VAL A 170 22.54 20.22 -1.30
C VAL A 170 23.60 20.68 -0.30
N VAL A 171 24.45 21.61 -0.73
CA VAL A 171 25.59 22.08 0.08
C VAL A 171 25.18 23.16 1.09
N THR A 172 24.17 23.98 0.78
CA THR A 172 23.69 25.06 1.66
C THR A 172 22.18 25.15 1.63
N LEU A 173 21.57 25.34 2.80
CA LEU A 173 20.13 25.56 2.91
C LEU A 173 19.66 26.86 2.24
N MET A 174 20.56 27.79 1.88
CA MET A 174 20.21 28.98 1.09
C MET A 174 19.43 28.62 -0.20
N THR A 175 19.75 27.49 -0.81
CA THR A 175 19.05 26.99 -2.01
C THR A 175 17.63 26.46 -1.71
N LEU A 176 17.33 26.20 -0.45
CA LEU A 176 16.04 25.71 0.08
C LEU A 176 15.35 26.75 0.97
N GLY A 177 15.66 28.04 0.82
CA GLY A 177 15.01 29.12 1.58
C GLY A 177 15.68 29.48 2.92
N GLY A 178 16.86 28.92 3.20
CA GLY A 178 17.66 29.21 4.39
C GLY A 178 17.00 28.72 5.69
N VAL A 179 17.15 29.47 6.78
CA VAL A 179 16.59 29.13 8.10
C VAL A 179 15.05 29.02 8.09
N ARG A 180 14.38 29.56 7.07
CA ARG A 180 12.92 29.49 6.91
C ARG A 180 12.44 28.24 6.17
N ILE A 181 13.33 27.28 5.92
CA ILE A 181 12.96 25.98 5.36
C ILE A 181 11.90 25.29 6.21
N GLY A 182 10.90 24.71 5.56
CA GLY A 182 9.85 23.92 6.20
C GLY A 182 9.71 22.55 5.55
N MET A 183 8.66 21.83 5.98
CA MET A 183 8.40 20.48 5.49
C MET A 183 8.05 20.46 3.99
N LYS A 184 7.53 21.55 3.43
CA LYS A 184 7.21 21.68 2.00
C LYS A 184 8.46 21.55 1.12
N GLU A 185 9.58 22.14 1.54
CA GLU A 185 10.85 22.05 0.82
C GLU A 185 11.43 20.65 0.91
N ILE A 186 11.25 19.96 2.04
CA ILE A 186 11.64 18.56 2.21
C ILE A 186 10.81 17.64 1.30
N ASP A 187 9.49 17.86 1.22
CA ASP A 187 8.63 17.10 0.30
C ASP A 187 9.08 17.26 -1.16
N LYS A 188 9.37 18.50 -1.58
CA LYS A 188 9.90 18.79 -2.93
C LYS A 188 11.21 18.06 -3.17
N LEU A 189 12.13 18.08 -2.20
CA LEU A 189 13.41 17.39 -2.29
C LEU A 189 13.24 15.87 -2.43
N LEU A 190 12.36 15.29 -1.63
CA LEU A 190 12.09 13.85 -1.65
C LEU A 190 11.42 13.40 -2.96
N ILE A 191 10.55 14.23 -3.53
CA ILE A 191 9.94 13.97 -4.85
C ILE A 191 10.99 14.08 -5.96
N GLU A 192 11.85 15.11 -5.91
CA GLU A 192 12.87 15.34 -6.93
C GLU A 192 13.92 14.22 -6.97
N VAL A 193 14.31 13.68 -5.81
CA VAL A 193 15.22 12.53 -5.70
C VAL A 193 14.50 11.20 -6.02
N GLY A 194 13.19 11.22 -6.26
CA GLY A 194 12.39 10.03 -6.54
C GLY A 194 12.14 9.13 -5.32
N ALA A 195 12.40 9.64 -4.11
CA ALA A 195 12.15 8.92 -2.86
C ALA A 195 10.64 8.79 -2.56
N ILE A 196 9.82 9.72 -3.07
CA ILE A 196 8.36 9.76 -2.87
C ILE A 196 7.68 10.13 -4.20
N LYS A 197 6.48 9.59 -4.44
CA LYS A 197 5.64 9.96 -5.60
C LYS A 197 4.98 11.33 -5.36
N ASP A 198 4.85 12.14 -6.42
CA ASP A 198 4.21 13.46 -6.31
C ASP A 198 2.75 13.40 -5.84
N ASN A 199 2.07 12.26 -6.06
CA ASN A 199 0.70 12.02 -5.62
C ASN A 199 0.57 11.44 -4.20
N ASP A 200 1.62 11.47 -3.38
CA ASP A 200 1.52 10.98 -2.01
C ASP A 200 0.52 11.82 -1.20
N MET A 201 -0.46 11.14 -0.57
CA MET A 201 -1.57 11.76 0.17
C MET A 201 -1.09 12.75 1.23
N ARG A 202 0.09 12.52 1.84
CA ARG A 202 0.65 13.40 2.89
C ARG A 202 1.15 14.71 2.30
N VAL A 203 1.87 14.62 1.18
CA VAL A 203 2.36 15.80 0.45
C VAL A 203 1.17 16.60 -0.09
N MET A 204 0.18 15.92 -0.68
CA MET A 204 -1.02 16.57 -1.22
C MET A 204 -1.83 17.28 -0.14
N ARG A 205 -2.00 16.66 1.03
CA ARG A 205 -2.66 17.30 2.17
C ARG A 205 -1.92 18.57 2.60
N ARG A 206 -0.59 18.51 2.73
CA ARG A 206 0.22 19.67 3.13
C ARG A 206 0.23 20.78 2.09
N ARG A 207 0.16 20.45 0.80
CA ARG A 207 -0.01 21.43 -0.29
C ARG A 207 -1.37 22.11 -0.21
N LYS A 208 -2.44 21.34 0.00
CA LYS A 208 -3.79 21.89 0.13
C LYS A 208 -3.92 22.80 1.35
N ASP A 209 -3.50 22.33 2.53
CA ASP A 209 -3.58 23.11 3.77
C ASP A 209 -2.81 24.46 3.63
N ALA A 210 -1.72 24.44 2.87
CA ALA A 210 -0.96 25.64 2.55
C ALA A 210 -1.64 26.61 1.59
N GLU A 211 -2.31 26.08 0.57
CA GLU A 211 -3.10 26.88 -0.38
C GLU A 211 -4.28 27.54 0.34
N ASP A 212 -4.98 26.79 1.20
CA ASP A 212 -6.09 27.26 2.02
C ASP A 212 -5.63 28.40 2.97
N GLU A 213 -4.46 28.25 3.64
CA GLU A 213 -3.88 29.30 4.47
C GLU A 213 -3.48 30.57 3.68
N GLU A 214 -3.00 30.40 2.45
CA GLU A 214 -2.64 31.53 1.57
C GLU A 214 -3.89 32.27 1.09
N GLU A 215 -4.96 31.54 0.77
CA GLU A 215 -6.25 32.09 0.40
C GLU A 215 -6.86 32.87 1.58
N GLU A 216 -6.88 32.29 2.78
CA GLU A 216 -7.37 32.95 3.99
C GLU A 216 -6.56 34.23 4.30
N LYS A 217 -5.23 34.22 4.10
CA LYS A 217 -4.39 35.42 4.25
C LYS A 217 -4.71 36.49 3.22
N ARG A 218 -5.01 36.12 1.97
CA ARG A 218 -5.42 37.06 0.91
C ARG A 218 -6.76 37.69 1.24
N GLU A 219 -7.72 36.89 1.71
CA GLU A 219 -9.05 37.36 2.11
C GLU A 219 -8.99 38.32 3.30
N LYS A 220 -8.18 38.00 4.32
CA LYS A 220 -8.01 38.86 5.51
C LYS A 220 -7.12 40.08 5.27
N GLY A 221 -6.22 40.02 4.29
CA GLY A 221 -5.30 41.11 3.94
C GLY A 221 -5.97 42.31 3.25
N GLY A 222 -7.20 42.16 2.73
CA GLY A 222 -7.90 43.18 1.95
C GLY A 222 -8.57 44.33 2.74
N ILE A 223 -8.59 44.30 4.08
CA ILE A 223 -9.41 45.23 4.90
C ILE A 223 -8.61 46.43 5.46
N ARG A 224 -7.33 46.60 5.12
CA ARG A 224 -6.53 47.77 5.57
C ARG A 224 -6.15 48.70 4.43
N GLY A 225 -7.11 49.53 4.02
CA GLY A 225 -6.78 50.71 3.20
C GLY A 225 -7.98 51.36 2.55
N SER A 226 -8.64 52.29 3.26
CA SER A 226 -9.39 53.41 2.67
C SER A 226 -10.22 54.14 3.75
N LYS A 227 -9.66 55.23 4.30
CA LYS A 227 -10.34 56.52 4.54
C LYS A 227 -9.42 57.46 5.34
N GLN A 228 -8.48 58.07 4.63
CA GLN A 228 -8.03 59.42 4.96
C GLN A 228 -8.33 60.25 3.71
N ALA A 229 -9.58 60.71 3.62
CA ALA A 229 -9.94 61.78 2.71
C ALA A 229 -9.82 63.08 3.52
N THR A 230 -8.79 63.85 3.20
CA THR A 230 -8.66 65.26 3.51
C THR A 230 -9.93 66.00 3.11
N ALA A 231 -10.57 66.64 4.08
CA ALA A 231 -11.53 67.72 3.86
C ALA A 231 -10.91 68.97 4.48
N GLU A 232 -10.27 69.78 3.65
CA GLU A 232 -9.98 71.19 3.92
C GLU A 232 -11.16 72.02 3.37
N ASP A 233 -11.53 73.02 4.16
CA ASP A 233 -12.36 74.20 3.91
C ASP A 233 -13.85 74.05 3.54
N ASP A 234 -14.72 74.44 4.49
CA ASP A 234 -15.66 75.55 4.25
C ASP A 234 -16.21 76.12 5.58
N ASP A 235 -16.40 77.43 5.57
CA ASP A 235 -16.62 78.39 6.67
C ASP A 235 -17.97 78.26 7.44
N ASP A 236 -18.12 79.12 8.47
CA ASP A 236 -19.35 79.64 9.14
C ASP A 236 -19.41 79.37 10.66
N ASP A 237 -18.82 80.23 11.50
CA ASP A 237 -19.43 81.47 12.04
C ASP A 237 -20.55 81.18 13.05
N TRP A 238 -20.27 81.27 14.37
CA TRP A 238 -21.21 81.76 15.40
C TRP A 238 -20.44 82.14 16.67
N ASP A 239 -20.60 83.41 17.03
CA ASP A 239 -20.13 84.19 18.19
C ASP A 239 -20.33 83.53 19.57
#